data_AF-A0A956W6E1-F1
#
_entry.id   AF-A0A956W6E1-F1
#
_cell.length_a   1.000
_cell.length_b   1.000
_cell.length_c   1.000
_cell.angle_alpha   90.00
_cell.angle_beta   90.00
_cell.angle_gamma   90.00
#
_symmetry.space_group_name_H-M   'P 1'
#
loop_
_entity.id
_entity.type
_entity.pdbx_description
1 polymer ?
#
loop_
_entity_poly.entity_id
_entity_poly.type
_entity_poly.pdbx_seq_one_letter_code
_entity_poly.pdbx_strand_id
1 'polypeptide(L)'
;FDAEQLVEEIIAQGGAASSWRTPEEWHAHPQGEAVGQTPLITVSPLGHAPLAALPRSDAPLEGVRVLDLSRVLAGPVCGRFLAAYGADVLRVSGSHLPTFEALDRDTGMGKRSCFIDLRSEDGQETLRDLVRDADVFVQAYRPGSLGARGFSARELAAIRPGIVVVELSAYGHLGPWSGRRGFDSLVQMASGIVATETAEDGHARTRSLPAQALDHGTGYLAALGAIAGLHRRQQEGGSWHVQVALARTGKWLEDLGHVERGQQAVAPDAAPYLQQTGDITHVAPPGRVEGYTPRWSRPAPVMGEHAPTWDD
;
A
#
# COMPACT_ATOMS: atom_id res chain seq x y z
N PHE A 1 19.05 -6.35 -29.40
CA PHE A 1 18.20 -5.37 -28.73
C PHE A 1 18.84 -5.06 -27.40
N ASP A 2 19.03 -3.78 -27.08
CA ASP A 2 19.46 -3.35 -25.76
C ASP A 2 18.23 -3.35 -24.84
N ALA A 3 18.27 -4.16 -23.77
CA ALA A 3 17.15 -4.31 -22.85
C ALA A 3 16.87 -3.02 -22.07
N GLU A 4 17.91 -2.26 -21.69
CA GLU A 4 17.75 -1.01 -20.96
C GLU A 4 17.13 0.06 -21.85
N GLN A 5 17.55 0.15 -23.11
CA GLN A 5 16.92 1.06 -24.07
C GLN A 5 15.42 0.79 -24.21
N LEU A 6 15.02 -0.48 -24.35
CA LEU A 6 13.61 -0.85 -24.45
C LEU A 6 12.82 -0.49 -23.18
N VAL A 7 13.41 -0.69 -22.00
CA VAL A 7 12.79 -0.31 -20.72
C VAL A 7 12.53 1.19 -20.67
N GLU A 8 13.52 2.01 -21.05
CA GLU A 8 13.37 3.47 -21.07
C GLU A 8 12.32 3.92 -22.10
N GLU A 9 12.27 3.30 -23.29
CA GLU A 9 11.26 3.58 -24.31
C GLU A 9 9.83 3.28 -23.81
N ILE A 10 9.63 2.14 -23.11
CA ILE A 10 8.32 1.79 -22.52
C ILE A 10 7.92 2.80 -21.45
N ILE A 11 8.86 3.19 -20.58
CA ILE A 11 8.61 4.16 -19.50
C ILE A 11 8.27 5.54 -20.08
N ALA A 12 8.96 5.97 -21.16
CA ALA A 12 8.70 7.23 -21.84
C ALA A 12 7.27 7.30 -22.43
N GLN A 13 6.71 6.16 -22.83
CA GLN A 13 5.31 6.03 -23.28
C GLN A 13 4.31 5.86 -22.12
N GLY A 14 4.75 6.02 -20.87
CA GLY A 14 3.91 5.93 -19.67
C GLY A 14 3.64 4.51 -19.17
N GLY A 15 4.33 3.50 -19.74
CA GLY A 15 4.29 2.12 -19.28
C GLY A 15 5.10 1.87 -18.01
N ALA A 16 5.16 0.60 -17.60
CA ALA A 16 5.99 0.12 -16.51
C ALA A 16 6.82 -1.06 -17.01
N ALA A 17 8.14 -0.98 -16.85
CA ALA A 17 9.06 -2.04 -17.24
C ALA A 17 10.29 -2.00 -16.33
N SER A 18 10.99 -3.13 -16.26
CA SER A 18 12.24 -3.29 -15.52
C SER A 18 13.07 -4.38 -16.17
N SER A 19 14.38 -4.16 -16.30
CA SER A 19 15.31 -5.24 -16.64
C SER A 19 15.54 -6.14 -15.45
N TRP A 20 15.80 -7.41 -15.75
CA TRP A 20 16.38 -8.36 -14.82
C TRP A 20 17.73 -7.86 -14.32
N ARG A 21 17.97 -7.95 -13.01
CA ARG A 21 19.26 -7.69 -12.36
C ARG A 21 19.57 -8.77 -11.34
N THR A 22 20.84 -8.96 -11.05
CA THR A 22 21.33 -9.64 -9.83
C THR A 22 21.23 -8.69 -8.63
N PRO A 23 21.27 -9.22 -7.39
CA PRO A 23 21.36 -8.36 -6.20
C PRO A 23 22.55 -7.40 -6.26
N GLU A 24 23.72 -7.85 -6.71
CA GLU A 24 24.93 -7.02 -6.82
C GLU A 24 24.74 -5.86 -7.81
N GLU A 25 24.16 -6.13 -8.98
CA GLU A 25 23.83 -5.10 -9.96
C GLU A 25 22.80 -4.10 -9.43
N TRP A 26 21.81 -4.57 -8.66
CA TRP A 26 20.82 -3.68 -8.04
C TRP A 26 21.43 -2.78 -6.97
N HIS A 27 22.25 -3.33 -6.08
CA HIS A 27 22.90 -2.56 -5.01
C HIS A 27 23.89 -1.53 -5.56
N ALA A 28 24.54 -1.81 -6.69
CA ALA A 28 25.40 -0.84 -7.39
C ALA A 28 24.60 0.16 -8.26
N HIS A 29 23.32 -0.08 -8.52
CA HIS A 29 22.49 0.81 -9.31
C HIS A 29 22.08 2.04 -8.46
N PRO A 30 22.09 3.28 -9.02
CA PRO A 30 21.79 4.48 -8.24
C PRO A 30 20.42 4.46 -7.53
N GLN A 31 19.43 3.77 -8.10
CA GLN A 31 18.15 3.56 -7.41
C GLN A 31 18.25 2.58 -6.25
N GLY A 32 19.00 1.47 -6.38
CA GLY A 32 19.16 0.51 -5.29
C GLY A 32 19.91 1.12 -4.11
N GLU A 33 20.95 1.91 -4.38
CA GLU A 33 21.63 2.72 -3.36
C GLU A 33 20.66 3.66 -2.63
N ALA A 34 19.85 4.42 -3.39
CA ALA A 34 18.87 5.34 -2.81
C ALA A 34 17.82 4.62 -1.95
N VAL A 35 17.35 3.44 -2.38
CA VAL A 35 16.45 2.58 -1.59
C VAL A 35 17.13 2.15 -0.29
N GLY A 36 18.40 1.75 -0.35
CA GLY A 36 19.22 1.37 0.81
C GLY A 36 19.38 2.45 1.87
N GLN A 37 19.26 3.72 1.50
CA GLN A 37 19.41 4.87 2.41
C GLN A 37 18.11 5.28 3.11
N THR A 38 16.96 4.73 2.70
CA THR A 38 15.66 5.09 3.30
C THR A 38 15.28 4.15 4.45
N PRO A 39 14.61 4.66 5.51
CA PRO A 39 13.99 3.80 6.52
C PRO A 39 12.96 2.86 5.89
N LEU A 40 12.69 1.71 6.53
CA LEU A 40 11.65 0.78 6.08
C LEU A 40 10.26 1.45 6.00
N ILE A 41 9.96 2.28 7.00
CA ILE A 41 8.79 3.16 7.03
C ILE A 41 9.29 4.55 7.39
N THR A 42 9.09 5.53 6.51
CA THR A 42 9.34 6.94 6.84
C THR A 42 8.06 7.52 7.42
N VAL A 43 8.14 8.12 8.61
CA VAL A 43 7.02 8.85 9.23
C VAL A 43 7.55 10.23 9.63
N SER A 44 7.07 11.28 8.96
CA SER A 44 7.59 12.63 9.09
C SER A 44 6.46 13.65 9.34
N PRO A 45 6.73 14.76 10.06
CA PRO A 45 5.74 15.80 10.27
C PRO A 45 5.43 16.54 8.97
N LEU A 46 4.15 16.88 8.76
CA LEU A 46 3.64 17.48 7.51
C LEU A 46 3.04 18.88 7.74
N GLY A 47 2.60 19.17 8.96
CA GLY A 47 2.02 20.46 9.33
C GLY A 47 1.61 20.49 10.80
N HIS A 48 1.35 21.69 11.33
CA HIS A 48 0.90 21.86 12.71
C HIS A 48 -0.61 21.61 12.82
N ALA A 49 -1.02 20.93 13.89
CA ALA A 49 -2.40 20.69 14.26
C ALA A 49 -2.45 20.42 15.77
N PRO A 50 -3.56 20.70 16.46
CA PRO A 50 -3.69 20.36 17.87
C PRO A 50 -3.64 18.85 18.08
N LEU A 51 -3.37 18.44 19.32
CA LEU A 51 -3.56 17.06 19.76
C LEU A 51 -5.00 16.63 19.49
N ALA A 52 -5.17 15.45 18.90
CA ALA A 52 -6.48 14.89 18.60
C ALA A 52 -6.55 13.46 19.12
N ALA A 53 -7.25 13.27 20.23
CA ALA A 53 -7.52 11.95 20.80
C ALA A 53 -8.48 11.16 19.89
N LEU A 54 -8.25 9.85 19.79
CA LEU A 54 -9.24 8.93 19.23
C LEU A 54 -10.21 8.48 20.34
N PRO A 55 -11.49 8.24 20.01
CA PRO A 55 -12.42 7.68 20.98
C PRO A 55 -11.92 6.32 21.48
N ARG A 56 -12.12 6.04 22.77
CA ARG A 56 -11.81 4.72 23.33
C ARG A 56 -12.93 3.76 22.96
N SER A 57 -12.58 2.63 22.36
CA SER A 57 -13.50 1.54 22.06
C SER A 57 -12.82 0.17 22.22
N ASP A 58 -13.62 -0.89 22.13
CA ASP A 58 -13.17 -2.29 22.13
C ASP A 58 -12.35 -2.60 20.87
N ALA A 59 -12.68 -1.99 19.72
CA ALA A 59 -11.89 -2.11 18.50
C ALA A 59 -10.83 -0.98 18.43
N PRO A 60 -9.52 -1.29 18.23
CA PRO A 60 -8.45 -0.31 18.34
C PRO A 60 -8.52 0.90 17.41
N LEU A 61 -9.17 0.76 16.25
CA LEU A 61 -9.33 1.82 15.25
C LEU A 61 -10.78 2.25 15.05
N GLU A 62 -11.67 1.92 15.99
CA GLU A 62 -13.04 2.43 15.92
C GLU A 62 -13.06 3.96 15.97
N GLY A 63 -13.92 4.55 15.13
CA GLY A 63 -13.99 5.99 14.95
C GLY A 63 -12.90 6.58 14.05
N VAL A 64 -11.96 5.78 13.54
CA VAL A 64 -10.97 6.24 12.54
C VAL A 64 -11.57 6.16 11.14
N ARG A 65 -11.60 7.28 10.43
CA ARG A 65 -12.05 7.36 9.03
C ARG A 65 -10.86 7.30 8.05
N VAL A 66 -10.87 6.35 7.12
CA VAL A 66 -9.79 6.10 6.16
C VAL A 66 -10.29 6.26 4.74
N LEU A 67 -9.72 7.19 3.98
CA LEU A 67 -9.90 7.28 2.53
C LEU A 67 -8.81 6.47 1.82
N ASP A 68 -9.22 5.42 1.12
CA ASP A 68 -8.33 4.54 0.37
C ASP A 68 -8.48 4.79 -1.13
N LEU A 69 -7.56 5.56 -1.71
CA LEU A 69 -7.51 5.87 -3.15
C LEU A 69 -6.60 4.89 -3.91
N SER A 70 -6.14 3.84 -3.26
CA SER A 70 -5.19 2.91 -3.85
C SER A 70 -5.86 1.82 -4.68
N ARG A 71 -5.04 1.11 -5.47
CA ARG A 71 -5.49 0.09 -6.43
C ARG A 71 -4.53 -1.10 -6.41
N VAL A 72 -4.96 -2.18 -7.04
CA VAL A 72 -4.19 -3.42 -7.23
C VAL A 72 -4.03 -4.21 -5.92
N LEU A 73 -3.00 -3.98 -5.11
CA LEU A 73 -2.71 -4.85 -3.97
C LEU A 73 -2.13 -4.16 -2.73
N ALA A 74 -0.94 -3.54 -2.77
CA ALA A 74 -0.29 -3.01 -1.56
C ALA A 74 -1.16 -2.02 -0.76
N GLY A 75 -1.69 -0.99 -1.42
CA GLY A 75 -2.56 -0.02 -0.77
C GLY A 75 -3.90 -0.63 -0.32
N PRO A 76 -4.58 -1.46 -1.14
CA PRO A 76 -5.78 -2.15 -0.68
C PRO A 76 -5.54 -3.08 0.51
N VAL A 77 -4.36 -3.72 0.62
CA VAL A 77 -3.96 -4.50 1.81
C VAL A 77 -3.87 -3.60 3.04
N CYS A 78 -3.30 -2.40 2.93
CA CYS A 78 -3.27 -1.41 4.01
C CYS A 78 -4.69 -1.08 4.51
N GLY A 79 -5.59 -0.68 3.61
CA GLY A 79 -6.97 -0.36 3.98
C GLY A 79 -7.71 -1.57 4.59
N ARG A 80 -7.50 -2.78 4.04
CA ARG A 80 -8.14 -4.01 4.53
C ARG A 80 -7.67 -4.35 5.93
N PHE A 81 -6.39 -4.14 6.22
CA PHE A 81 -5.85 -4.32 7.57
C PHE A 81 -6.49 -3.33 8.53
N LEU A 82 -6.51 -2.03 8.21
CA LEU A 82 -7.12 -1.01 9.08
C LEU A 82 -8.61 -1.30 9.36
N ALA A 83 -9.36 -1.75 8.35
CA ALA A 83 -10.77 -2.16 8.51
C ALA A 83 -10.93 -3.36 9.47
N ALA A 84 -10.02 -4.32 9.45
CA ALA A 84 -10.06 -5.48 10.36
C ALA A 84 -9.90 -5.10 11.84
N TYR A 85 -9.36 -3.90 12.09
CA TYR A 85 -9.14 -3.33 13.41
C TYR A 85 -10.17 -2.26 13.80
N GLY A 86 -11.23 -2.11 13.01
CA GLY A 86 -12.39 -1.28 13.32
C GLY A 86 -12.46 0.06 12.59
N ALA A 87 -11.49 0.39 11.72
CA ALA A 87 -11.54 1.63 10.95
C ALA A 87 -12.70 1.61 9.94
N ASP A 88 -13.35 2.76 9.74
CA ASP A 88 -14.29 2.98 8.63
C ASP A 88 -13.50 3.34 7.37
N VAL A 89 -13.40 2.37 6.46
CA VAL A 89 -12.58 2.51 5.25
C VAL A 89 -13.48 2.70 4.04
N LEU A 90 -13.40 3.89 3.44
CA LEU A 90 -14.05 4.20 2.16
C LEU A 90 -13.01 4.14 1.05
N ARG A 91 -13.12 3.13 0.19
CA ARG A 91 -12.32 3.00 -1.02
C ARG A 91 -12.91 3.88 -2.12
N VAL A 92 -12.07 4.73 -2.71
CA VAL A 92 -12.46 5.65 -3.79
C VAL A 92 -11.72 5.25 -5.07
N SER A 93 -12.47 5.03 -6.16
CA SER A 93 -11.90 4.79 -7.50
C SER A 93 -12.62 5.64 -8.56
N GLY A 94 -12.04 5.73 -9.76
CA GLY A 94 -12.78 6.19 -10.93
C GLY A 94 -13.49 5.01 -11.61
N SER A 95 -14.74 5.19 -12.05
CA SER A 95 -15.49 4.17 -12.80
C SER A 95 -14.86 3.82 -14.16
N HIS A 96 -14.05 4.75 -14.70
CA HIS A 96 -13.31 4.56 -15.95
C HIS A 96 -12.01 3.76 -15.80
N LEU A 97 -11.60 3.45 -14.55
CA LEU A 97 -10.39 2.68 -14.28
C LEU A 97 -10.71 1.18 -14.23
N PRO A 98 -9.80 0.31 -14.70
CA PRO A 98 -10.04 -1.12 -14.66
C PRO A 98 -10.13 -1.63 -13.22
N THR A 99 -11.09 -2.53 -13.01
CA THR A 99 -11.27 -3.34 -11.81
C THR A 99 -10.62 -4.70 -12.01
N PHE A 100 -10.18 -5.32 -10.92
CA PHE A 100 -9.58 -6.64 -10.88
C PHE A 100 -10.40 -7.50 -9.94
N GLU A 101 -11.51 -8.05 -10.43
CA GLU A 101 -12.58 -8.62 -9.60
C GLU A 101 -12.08 -9.53 -8.45
N ALA A 102 -11.20 -10.48 -8.73
CA ALA A 102 -10.66 -11.37 -7.69
C ALA A 102 -9.87 -10.62 -6.61
N LEU A 103 -9.01 -9.66 -7.00
CA LEU A 103 -8.23 -8.83 -6.07
C LEU A 103 -9.13 -7.84 -5.32
N ASP A 104 -10.10 -7.24 -6.01
CA ASP A 104 -11.04 -6.28 -5.43
C ASP A 104 -11.93 -6.96 -4.38
N ARG A 105 -12.36 -8.20 -4.63
CA ARG A 105 -13.10 -9.02 -3.65
C ARG A 105 -12.23 -9.42 -2.45
N ASP A 106 -11.01 -9.91 -2.66
CA ASP A 106 -10.14 -10.28 -1.52
C ASP A 106 -9.74 -9.05 -0.69
N THR A 107 -9.32 -7.96 -1.33
CA THR A 107 -8.83 -6.75 -0.64
C THR A 107 -9.94 -5.78 -0.23
N GLY A 108 -11.18 -6.03 -0.65
CA GLY A 108 -12.35 -5.19 -0.35
C GLY A 108 -13.02 -5.51 0.99
N MET A 109 -12.69 -6.63 1.62
CA MET A 109 -13.30 -7.03 2.90
C MET A 109 -13.21 -5.93 3.95
N GLY A 110 -14.34 -5.66 4.62
CA GLY A 110 -14.44 -4.63 5.66
C GLY A 110 -14.57 -3.20 5.14
N LYS A 111 -14.53 -2.96 3.82
CA LYS A 111 -14.55 -1.61 3.25
C LYS A 111 -15.90 -1.27 2.61
N ARG A 112 -16.14 0.04 2.46
CA ARG A 112 -17.08 0.59 1.48
C ARG A 112 -16.35 0.96 0.20
N SER A 113 -17.06 1.05 -0.91
CA SER A 113 -16.47 1.41 -2.21
C SER A 113 -17.39 2.36 -2.97
N CYS A 114 -16.85 3.51 -3.39
CA CYS A 114 -17.57 4.50 -4.19
C CYS A 114 -16.76 4.92 -5.42
N PHE A 115 -17.45 5.49 -6.40
CA PHE A 115 -16.81 6.11 -7.56
C PHE A 115 -16.80 7.62 -7.47
N ILE A 116 -15.63 8.21 -7.69
CA ILE A 116 -15.45 9.66 -7.83
C ILE A 116 -14.55 9.92 -9.06
N ASP A 117 -15.02 10.74 -9.99
CA ASP A 117 -14.24 11.13 -11.16
C ASP A 117 -13.41 12.38 -10.89
N LEU A 118 -12.14 12.22 -10.53
CA LEU A 118 -11.23 13.34 -10.26
C LEU A 118 -10.82 14.14 -11.51
N ARG A 119 -11.35 13.80 -12.68
CA ARG A 119 -11.20 14.61 -13.91
C ARG A 119 -12.20 15.77 -13.97
N SER A 120 -13.29 15.73 -13.19
CA SER A 120 -14.25 16.82 -13.08
C SER A 120 -13.98 17.66 -11.82
N GLU A 121 -14.38 18.93 -11.87
CA GLU A 121 -14.32 19.82 -10.71
C GLU A 121 -15.22 19.33 -9.58
N ASP A 122 -16.44 18.89 -9.91
CA ASP A 122 -17.39 18.31 -8.95
C ASP A 122 -16.81 17.10 -8.21
N GLY A 123 -16.15 16.18 -8.93
CA GLY A 123 -15.53 15.01 -8.31
C GLY A 123 -14.35 15.39 -7.42
N GLN A 124 -13.59 16.42 -7.79
CA GLN A 124 -12.56 16.95 -6.90
C GLN A 124 -13.20 17.58 -5.65
N GLU A 125 -14.29 18.33 -5.76
CA GLU A 125 -14.95 18.92 -4.60
C GLU A 125 -15.53 17.86 -3.66
N THR A 126 -16.19 16.83 -4.21
CA THR A 126 -16.67 15.68 -3.41
C THR A 126 -15.52 15.01 -2.65
N LEU A 127 -14.35 14.82 -3.27
CA LEU A 127 -13.20 14.26 -2.57
C LEU A 127 -12.67 15.23 -1.49
N ARG A 128 -12.63 16.54 -1.74
CA ARG A 128 -12.24 17.53 -0.72
C ARG A 128 -13.16 17.48 0.48
N ASP A 129 -14.47 17.37 0.27
CA ASP A 129 -15.47 17.23 1.33
C ASP A 129 -15.18 16.01 2.20
N LEU A 130 -14.97 14.83 1.58
CA LEU A 130 -14.61 13.62 2.30
C LEU A 130 -13.31 13.75 3.09
N VAL A 131 -12.30 14.42 2.54
CA VAL A 131 -11.00 14.63 3.19
C VAL A 131 -11.14 15.46 4.47
N ARG A 132 -12.08 16.41 4.55
CA ARG A 132 -12.27 17.25 5.76
C ARG A 132 -12.58 16.43 7.01
N ASP A 133 -13.17 15.27 6.84
CA ASP A 133 -13.56 14.37 7.94
C ASP A 133 -12.70 13.09 8.02
N ALA A 134 -11.69 12.95 7.16
CA ALA A 134 -10.80 11.80 7.16
C ALA A 134 -9.70 11.93 8.23
N ASP A 135 -9.30 10.80 8.82
CA ASP A 135 -8.13 10.70 9.69
C ASP A 135 -6.89 10.22 8.92
N VAL A 136 -7.10 9.31 7.97
CA VAL A 136 -6.04 8.72 7.16
C VAL A 136 -6.41 8.82 5.69
N PHE A 137 -5.44 9.22 4.86
CA PHE A 137 -5.56 9.21 3.41
C PHE A 137 -4.48 8.30 2.82
N VAL A 138 -4.87 7.24 2.13
CA VAL A 138 -3.97 6.25 1.55
C VAL A 138 -3.97 6.38 0.03
N GLN A 139 -2.80 6.50 -0.59
CA GLN A 139 -2.67 6.57 -2.03
C GLN A 139 -1.44 5.81 -2.56
N ALA A 140 -1.60 5.21 -3.74
CA ALA A 140 -0.56 4.47 -4.45
C ALA A 140 -0.50 4.86 -5.94
N TYR A 141 -0.94 6.06 -6.28
CA TYR A 141 -0.79 6.59 -7.62
C TYR A 141 0.66 6.96 -7.89
N ARG A 142 1.00 7.18 -9.17
CA ARG A 142 2.31 7.74 -9.53
C ARG A 142 2.56 9.01 -8.70
N PRO A 143 3.74 9.15 -8.06
CA PRO A 143 4.07 10.34 -7.29
C PRO A 143 3.77 11.63 -8.05
N GLY A 144 3.11 12.56 -7.37
CA GLY A 144 2.63 13.83 -7.95
C GLY A 144 1.30 13.77 -8.71
N SER A 145 0.76 12.60 -9.05
CA SER A 145 -0.47 12.50 -9.86
C SER A 145 -1.72 13.03 -9.15
N LEU A 146 -1.86 12.81 -7.84
CA LEU A 146 -2.94 13.39 -7.06
C LEU A 146 -2.65 14.85 -6.68
N GLY A 147 -1.37 15.19 -6.48
CA GLY A 147 -0.92 16.56 -6.26
C GLY A 147 -1.30 17.51 -7.40
N ALA A 148 -1.20 17.06 -8.65
CA ALA A 148 -1.67 17.82 -9.81
C ALA A 148 -3.17 18.14 -9.81
N ARG A 149 -3.95 17.55 -8.89
CA ARG A 149 -5.39 17.77 -8.70
C ARG A 149 -5.72 18.42 -7.35
N GLY A 150 -4.72 18.93 -6.63
CA GLY A 150 -4.92 19.58 -5.32
C GLY A 150 -4.92 18.64 -4.12
N PHE A 151 -4.40 17.41 -4.27
CA PHE A 151 -4.36 16.39 -3.21
C PHE A 151 -2.94 15.88 -2.94
N SER A 152 -1.95 16.78 -2.98
CA SER A 152 -0.62 16.48 -2.43
C SER A 152 -0.70 16.35 -0.91
N ALA A 153 0.30 15.72 -0.28
CA ALA A 153 0.33 15.59 1.18
C ALA A 153 0.13 16.95 1.89
N ARG A 154 0.81 18.01 1.43
CA ARG A 154 0.68 19.35 2.02
C ARG A 154 -0.72 19.95 1.83
N GLU A 155 -1.33 19.76 0.67
CA GLU A 155 -2.70 20.24 0.42
C GLU A 155 -3.73 19.47 1.25
N LEU A 156 -3.57 18.15 1.39
CA LEU A 156 -4.40 17.32 2.28
C LEU A 156 -4.29 17.80 3.73
N ALA A 157 -3.08 18.10 4.22
CA ALA A 157 -2.87 18.65 5.55
C ALA A 157 -3.45 20.06 5.73
N ALA A 158 -3.54 20.85 4.66
CA ALA A 158 -4.21 22.14 4.69
C ALA A 158 -5.74 22.02 4.72
N ILE A 159 -6.32 21.05 3.99
CA ILE A 159 -7.75 20.73 4.01
C ILE A 159 -8.14 20.18 5.39
N ARG A 160 -7.34 19.26 5.92
CA ARG A 160 -7.56 18.58 7.20
C ARG A 160 -6.29 18.59 8.07
N PRO A 161 -6.11 19.63 8.91
CA PRO A 161 -5.06 19.61 9.92
C PRO A 161 -5.23 18.42 10.87
N GLY A 162 -4.16 17.66 11.09
CA GLY A 162 -4.20 16.40 11.84
C GLY A 162 -4.42 15.16 10.97
N ILE A 163 -4.42 15.26 9.64
CA ILE A 163 -4.50 14.08 8.77
C ILE A 163 -3.18 13.29 8.76
N VAL A 164 -3.28 11.98 8.62
CA VAL A 164 -2.15 11.09 8.29
C VAL A 164 -2.24 10.75 6.81
N VAL A 165 -1.25 11.17 6.03
CA VAL A 165 -1.15 10.86 4.60
C VAL A 165 -0.19 9.70 4.41
N VAL A 166 -0.67 8.62 3.80
CA VAL A 166 0.11 7.42 3.49
C VAL A 166 0.32 7.34 1.98
N GLU A 167 1.57 7.39 1.55
CA GLU A 167 1.97 7.24 0.15
C GLU A 167 2.78 5.97 -0.06
N LEU A 168 2.28 5.13 -0.95
CA LEU A 168 2.97 3.92 -1.40
C LEU A 168 3.57 4.15 -2.79
N SER A 169 4.77 3.62 -3.01
CA SER A 169 5.45 3.70 -4.31
C SER A 169 6.19 2.40 -4.63
N ALA A 170 6.57 2.21 -5.89
CA ALA A 170 7.37 1.04 -6.28
C ALA A 170 8.82 1.16 -5.79
N TYR A 171 9.47 2.31 -6.02
CA TYR A 171 10.91 2.46 -5.84
C TYR A 171 11.34 3.46 -4.76
N GLY A 172 10.40 4.07 -4.02
CA GLY A 172 10.70 5.07 -3.00
C GLY A 172 10.70 6.50 -3.54
N HIS A 173 10.94 7.47 -2.64
CA HIS A 173 10.87 8.90 -2.95
C HIS A 173 12.24 9.52 -3.28
N LEU A 174 13.33 8.75 -3.15
CA LEU A 174 14.68 9.16 -3.51
C LEU A 174 15.16 8.42 -4.77
N GLY A 175 16.23 8.93 -5.37
CA GLY A 175 16.87 8.32 -6.53
C GLY A 175 16.18 8.61 -7.87
N PRO A 176 16.81 8.19 -9.00
CA PRO A 176 16.35 8.52 -10.35
C PRO A 176 15.01 7.88 -10.74
N TRP A 177 14.56 6.85 -10.01
CA TRP A 177 13.31 6.12 -10.31
C TRP A 177 12.17 6.50 -9.38
N SER A 178 12.31 7.54 -8.55
CA SER A 178 11.27 7.99 -7.61
C SER A 178 9.93 8.31 -8.27
N GLY A 179 9.94 8.71 -9.55
CA GLY A 179 8.73 8.98 -10.34
C GLY A 179 8.25 7.83 -11.22
N ARG A 180 8.88 6.64 -11.17
CA ARG A 180 8.56 5.49 -12.04
C ARG A 180 7.37 4.69 -11.52
N ARG A 181 6.63 4.09 -12.46
CA ARG A 181 5.62 3.08 -12.17
C ARG A 181 6.31 1.74 -11.89
N GLY A 182 5.66 0.90 -11.08
CA GLY A 182 6.11 -0.46 -10.87
C GLY A 182 4.98 -1.33 -10.34
N PHE A 183 5.19 -2.62 -10.45
CA PHE A 183 4.39 -3.67 -9.86
C PHE A 183 5.34 -4.56 -9.06
N ASP A 184 4.83 -5.31 -8.10
CA ASP A 184 5.63 -6.24 -7.30
C ASP A 184 6.57 -7.09 -8.16
N SER A 185 6.07 -7.72 -9.23
CA SER A 185 6.88 -8.53 -10.13
C SER A 185 8.00 -7.76 -10.83
N LEU A 186 7.77 -6.51 -11.24
CA LEU A 186 8.82 -5.65 -11.83
C LEU A 186 9.87 -5.28 -10.79
N VAL A 187 9.43 -4.99 -9.56
CA VAL A 187 10.36 -4.67 -8.47
C VAL A 187 11.20 -5.89 -8.10
N GLN A 188 10.61 -7.09 -8.01
CA GLN A 188 11.36 -8.33 -7.78
C GLN A 188 12.40 -8.58 -8.88
N MET A 189 12.07 -8.32 -10.16
CA MET A 189 13.02 -8.45 -11.26
C MET A 189 14.15 -7.42 -11.18
N ALA A 190 13.82 -6.16 -10.86
CA ALA A 190 14.80 -5.10 -10.75
C ALA A 190 15.72 -5.26 -9.53
N SER A 191 15.21 -5.80 -8.42
CA SER A 191 15.92 -5.87 -7.15
C SER A 191 16.74 -7.14 -6.94
N GLY A 192 16.81 -8.03 -7.94
CA GLY A 192 17.58 -9.28 -7.83
C GLY A 192 16.90 -10.43 -7.08
N ILE A 193 15.65 -10.26 -6.63
CA ILE A 193 14.89 -11.34 -5.98
C ILE A 193 14.69 -12.49 -6.95
N VAL A 194 14.25 -12.20 -8.19
CA VAL A 194 14.01 -13.24 -9.21
C VAL A 194 15.32 -13.95 -9.59
N ALA A 195 16.44 -13.23 -9.60
CA ALA A 195 17.75 -13.83 -9.86
C ALA A 195 18.16 -14.82 -8.78
N THR A 196 17.93 -14.46 -7.52
CA THR A 196 18.25 -15.29 -6.37
C THR A 196 17.40 -16.56 -6.34
N GLU A 197 16.07 -16.41 -6.47
CA GLU A 197 15.13 -17.54 -6.49
C GLU A 197 15.38 -18.52 -7.66
N THR A 198 15.83 -17.98 -8.80
CA THR A 198 16.15 -18.79 -9.99
C THR A 198 17.46 -19.56 -9.83
N ALA A 199 18.49 -18.93 -9.27
CA ALA A 199 19.80 -19.56 -9.07
C ALA A 199 19.73 -20.74 -8.10
N GLU A 200 18.92 -20.62 -7.04
CA GLU A 200 18.75 -21.69 -6.05
C GLU A 200 18.03 -22.93 -6.60
N ASP A 201 17.14 -22.78 -7.58
CA ASP A 201 16.32 -23.88 -8.12
C ASP A 201 17.03 -24.70 -9.19
N GLY A 202 18.13 -24.20 -9.79
CA GLY A 202 18.86 -24.89 -10.86
C GLY A 202 18.03 -25.16 -12.14
N HIS A 203 16.83 -24.59 -12.24
CA HIS A 203 15.92 -24.76 -13.38
C HIS A 203 16.15 -23.68 -14.45
N ALA A 204 15.82 -23.99 -15.70
CA ALA A 204 15.96 -23.06 -16.84
C ALA A 204 14.91 -21.93 -16.88
N ARG A 205 13.99 -21.84 -15.89
CA ARG A 205 12.89 -20.87 -15.88
C ARG A 205 13.04 -19.89 -14.72
N THR A 206 12.77 -18.63 -15.00
CA THR A 206 12.76 -17.55 -14.01
C THR A 206 11.71 -17.80 -12.93
N ARG A 207 12.10 -17.71 -11.66
CA ARG A 207 11.22 -17.89 -10.49
C ARG A 207 11.12 -16.60 -9.69
N SER A 208 9.90 -16.19 -9.35
CA SER A 208 9.61 -15.11 -8.40
C SER A 208 9.26 -15.70 -7.04
N LEU A 209 9.15 -14.86 -6.00
CA LEU A 209 8.58 -15.28 -4.72
C LEU A 209 7.19 -15.93 -4.93
N PRO A 210 6.79 -16.89 -4.06
CA PRO A 210 5.55 -17.66 -4.24
C PRO A 210 4.26 -16.85 -4.06
N ALA A 211 4.37 -15.56 -3.78
CA ALA A 211 3.28 -14.60 -3.67
C ALA A 211 3.80 -13.19 -4.04
N GLN A 212 2.89 -12.23 -4.19
CA GLN A 212 3.19 -10.80 -4.23
C GLN A 212 3.62 -10.29 -2.85
N ALA A 213 4.74 -10.83 -2.35
CA ALA A 213 5.23 -10.62 -1.00
C ALA A 213 5.60 -9.15 -0.74
N LEU A 214 6.06 -8.43 -1.76
CA LEU A 214 6.38 -7.01 -1.63
C LEU A 214 5.09 -6.19 -1.49
N ASP A 215 4.05 -6.49 -2.26
CA ASP A 215 2.76 -5.81 -2.15
C ASP A 215 2.12 -6.05 -0.77
N HIS A 216 2.02 -7.30 -0.34
CA HIS A 216 1.45 -7.63 0.98
C HIS A 216 2.29 -7.03 2.11
N GLY A 217 3.60 -7.23 2.10
CA GLY A 217 4.52 -6.70 3.11
C GLY A 217 4.45 -5.18 3.20
N THR A 218 4.49 -4.49 2.06
CA THR A 218 4.40 -3.03 2.01
C THR A 218 3.02 -2.54 2.46
N GLY A 219 1.94 -3.26 2.16
CA GLY A 219 0.60 -2.94 2.65
C GLY A 219 0.49 -3.01 4.18
N TYR A 220 1.07 -4.02 4.81
CA TYR A 220 1.12 -4.11 6.28
C TYR A 220 2.03 -3.04 6.90
N LEU A 221 3.17 -2.74 6.28
CA LEU A 221 4.05 -1.66 6.70
C LEU A 221 3.37 -0.28 6.56
N ALA A 222 2.57 -0.08 5.51
CA ALA A 222 1.75 1.12 5.33
C ALA A 222 0.71 1.26 6.44
N ALA A 223 0.02 0.16 6.80
CA ALA A 223 -0.95 0.17 7.91
C ALA A 223 -0.27 0.48 9.25
N LEU A 224 0.89 -0.11 9.51
CA LEU A 224 1.70 0.21 10.69
C LEU A 224 2.11 1.69 10.69
N GLY A 225 2.53 2.22 9.55
CA GLY A 225 2.85 3.64 9.39
C GLY A 225 1.65 4.55 9.66
N ALA A 226 0.46 4.19 9.16
CA ALA A 226 -0.79 4.91 9.44
C ALA A 226 -1.09 4.95 10.95
N ILE A 227 -1.01 3.79 11.62
CA ILE A 227 -1.20 3.66 13.08
C ILE A 227 -0.17 4.49 13.84
N ALA A 228 1.11 4.44 13.43
CA ALA A 228 2.17 5.25 14.03
C ALA A 228 1.94 6.75 13.84
N GLY A 229 1.45 7.19 12.67
CA GLY A 229 1.06 8.57 12.42
C GLY A 229 -0.11 9.01 13.30
N LEU A 230 -1.15 8.18 13.44
CA LEU A 230 -2.29 8.45 14.32
C LEU A 230 -1.85 8.52 15.79
N HIS A 231 -0.93 7.66 16.20
CA HIS A 231 -0.36 7.68 17.54
C HIS A 231 0.43 8.98 17.78
N ARG A 232 1.31 9.38 16.84
CA ARG A 232 2.04 10.66 16.96
C ARG A 232 1.11 11.86 16.97
N ARG A 233 0.05 11.87 16.17
CA ARG A 233 -1.00 12.90 16.25
C ARG A 233 -1.62 13.02 17.64
N GLN A 234 -1.83 11.91 18.33
CA GLN A 234 -2.38 11.90 19.69
C GLN A 234 -1.38 12.40 20.75
N GLN A 235 -0.08 12.15 20.57
CA GLN A 235 0.95 12.46 21.56
C GLN A 235 1.62 13.84 21.32
N GLU A 236 1.82 14.20 20.06
CA GLU A 236 2.62 15.34 19.61
C GLU A 236 1.78 16.38 18.84
N GLY A 237 0.60 15.99 18.34
CA GLY A 237 -0.21 16.81 17.44
C GLY A 237 0.28 16.70 16.00
N GLY A 238 -0.12 17.66 15.16
CA GLY A 238 0.35 17.75 13.78
C GLY A 238 -0.30 16.78 12.79
N SER A 239 -0.11 17.09 11.51
CA SER A 239 -0.35 16.17 10.40
C SER A 239 0.91 15.36 10.13
N TRP A 240 0.78 14.13 9.65
CA TRP A 240 1.89 13.20 9.45
C TRP A 240 1.92 12.64 8.03
N HIS A 241 3.11 12.49 7.47
CA HIS A 241 3.35 11.89 6.17
C HIS A 241 4.11 10.58 6.33
N VAL A 242 3.49 9.50 5.87
CA VAL A 242 3.99 8.14 5.86
C VAL A 242 4.37 7.77 4.45
N GLN A 243 5.61 7.31 4.25
CA GLN A 243 6.08 6.84 2.96
C GLN A 243 6.68 5.44 3.09
N VAL A 244 6.23 4.55 2.21
CA VAL A 244 6.72 3.17 2.08
C VAL A 244 6.93 2.81 0.61
N ALA A 245 7.81 1.84 0.35
CA ALA A 245 8.12 1.43 -1.02
C ALA A 245 8.31 -0.08 -1.16
N LEU A 246 7.80 -0.65 -2.25
CA LEU A 246 7.98 -2.08 -2.56
C LEU A 246 9.45 -2.47 -2.59
N ALA A 247 10.31 -1.67 -3.24
CA ALA A 247 11.74 -1.94 -3.33
C ALA A 247 12.42 -1.89 -1.95
N ARG A 248 11.95 -1.04 -1.03
CA ARG A 248 12.49 -0.99 0.33
C ARG A 248 12.08 -2.19 1.16
N THR A 249 10.84 -2.68 0.97
CA THR A 249 10.37 -3.95 1.52
C THR A 249 11.17 -5.12 0.96
N GLY A 250 11.45 -5.13 -0.35
CA GLY A 250 12.29 -6.16 -0.98
C GLY A 250 13.69 -6.20 -0.39
N LYS A 251 14.34 -5.04 -0.24
CA LYS A 251 15.62 -4.95 0.47
C LYS A 251 15.52 -5.43 1.92
N TRP A 252 14.45 -5.09 2.63
CA TRP A 252 14.27 -5.56 4.01
C TRP A 252 14.15 -7.08 4.09
N LEU A 253 13.44 -7.72 3.15
CA LEU A 253 13.38 -9.18 3.07
C LEU A 253 14.77 -9.79 2.80
N GLU A 254 15.55 -9.19 1.91
CA GLU A 254 16.94 -9.61 1.66
C GLU A 254 17.82 -9.46 2.92
N ASP A 255 17.69 -8.34 3.65
CA ASP A 255 18.44 -8.08 4.87
C ASP A 255 18.11 -9.09 6.00
N LEU A 256 16.98 -9.81 5.94
CA LEU A 256 16.65 -10.90 6.88
C LEU A 256 17.47 -12.17 6.62
N GLY A 257 18.12 -12.28 5.47
CA GLY A 257 18.97 -13.40 5.07
C GLY A 257 18.19 -14.60 4.53
N HIS A 258 18.96 -15.57 4.03
CA HIS A 258 18.45 -16.81 3.44
C HIS A 258 18.46 -17.95 4.45
N VAL A 259 17.44 -18.80 4.40
CA VAL A 259 17.39 -20.05 5.17
C VAL A 259 18.04 -21.15 4.36
N GLU A 260 19.02 -21.86 4.94
CA GLU A 260 19.64 -23.02 4.31
C GLU A 260 18.57 -24.05 3.91
N ARG A 261 18.61 -24.52 2.66
CA ARG A 261 17.63 -25.45 2.09
C ARG A 261 16.18 -24.91 2.12
N GLY A 262 15.98 -23.60 2.10
CA GLY A 262 14.65 -22.97 2.11
C GLY A 262 13.72 -23.47 1.01
N GLN A 263 14.25 -23.84 -0.16
CA GLN A 263 13.45 -24.44 -1.24
C GLN A 263 12.87 -25.82 -0.93
N GLN A 264 13.40 -26.50 0.08
CA GLN A 264 12.90 -27.78 0.57
C GLN A 264 11.88 -27.58 1.70
N ALA A 265 11.60 -26.32 2.08
CA ALA A 265 10.57 -26.02 3.05
C ALA A 265 9.21 -26.53 2.53
N VAL A 266 8.53 -27.28 3.39
CA VAL A 266 7.17 -27.72 3.13
C VAL A 266 6.25 -26.55 3.39
N ALA A 267 5.36 -26.24 2.45
CA ALA A 267 4.34 -25.22 2.65
C ALA A 267 3.52 -25.57 3.91
N PRO A 268 3.34 -24.64 4.86
CA PRO A 268 2.56 -24.90 6.06
C PRO A 268 1.10 -25.17 5.69
N ASP A 269 0.41 -25.96 6.52
CA ASP A 269 -1.04 -26.09 6.39
C ASP A 269 -1.70 -24.71 6.58
N ALA A 270 -2.36 -24.24 5.53
CA ALA A 270 -3.04 -22.96 5.54
C ALA A 270 -4.39 -23.02 6.27
N ALA A 271 -4.99 -24.21 6.44
CA ALA A 271 -6.35 -24.39 6.95
C ALA A 271 -6.63 -23.65 8.27
N PRO A 272 -5.72 -23.61 9.28
CA PRO A 272 -5.95 -22.87 10.53
C PRO A 272 -6.06 -21.35 10.35
N TYR A 273 -5.55 -20.82 9.24
CA TYR A 273 -5.54 -19.41 8.92
C TYR A 273 -6.64 -19.03 7.93
N LEU A 274 -7.39 -19.99 7.38
CA LEU A 274 -8.44 -19.71 6.41
C LEU A 274 -9.77 -19.43 7.12
N GLN A 275 -10.50 -18.46 6.59
CA GLN A 275 -11.87 -18.12 6.95
C GLN A 275 -12.72 -18.06 5.68
N GLN A 276 -14.02 -18.25 5.85
CA GLN A 276 -14.98 -18.14 4.76
C GLN A 276 -15.97 -17.01 5.05
N THR A 277 -16.11 -16.10 4.11
CA THR A 277 -17.12 -15.03 4.13
C THR A 277 -17.92 -15.12 2.84
N GLY A 278 -19.18 -15.57 2.93
CA GLY A 278 -19.98 -15.86 1.75
C GLY A 278 -19.36 -16.98 0.90
N ASP A 279 -19.09 -16.67 -0.37
CA ASP A 279 -18.46 -17.55 -1.36
C ASP A 279 -16.92 -17.42 -1.43
N ILE A 280 -16.32 -16.56 -0.60
CA ILE A 280 -14.88 -16.29 -0.61
C ILE A 280 -14.21 -17.02 0.57
N THR A 281 -13.21 -17.85 0.25
CA THR A 281 -12.22 -18.33 1.23
C THR A 281 -11.01 -17.42 1.21
N HIS A 282 -10.64 -16.87 2.35
CA HIS A 282 -9.55 -15.92 2.49
C HIS A 282 -8.73 -16.19 3.75
N VAL A 283 -7.52 -15.65 3.81
CA VAL A 283 -6.72 -15.66 5.04
C VAL A 283 -7.41 -14.76 6.07
N ALA A 284 -7.45 -15.22 7.32
CA ALA A 284 -7.95 -14.45 8.47
C ALA A 284 -7.13 -13.16 8.62
N PRO A 285 -7.72 -12.08 9.15
CA PRO A 285 -6.95 -10.89 9.48
C PRO A 285 -5.69 -11.22 10.30
N PRO A 286 -4.50 -10.75 9.89
CA PRO A 286 -3.28 -11.05 10.63
C PRO A 286 -3.19 -10.22 11.92
N GLY A 287 -2.53 -10.79 12.92
CA GLY A 287 -2.27 -10.14 14.21
C GLY A 287 -3.37 -10.36 15.26
N ARG A 288 -3.04 -10.04 16.51
CA ARG A 288 -3.96 -10.04 17.66
C ARG A 288 -3.60 -8.88 18.57
N VAL A 289 -4.61 -8.24 19.14
CA VAL A 289 -4.43 -7.23 20.19
C VAL A 289 -5.12 -7.76 21.45
N GLU A 290 -4.54 -7.53 22.62
CA GLU A 290 -5.16 -7.96 23.86
C GLU A 290 -6.58 -7.36 23.98
N GLY A 291 -7.57 -8.20 24.25
CA GLY A 291 -8.98 -7.80 24.31
C GLY A 291 -9.68 -7.66 22.95
N TYR A 292 -8.98 -7.79 21.81
CA TYR A 292 -9.59 -7.66 20.49
C TYR A 292 -9.08 -8.67 19.46
N THR A 293 -10.00 -9.47 18.94
CA THR A 293 -9.76 -10.36 17.78
C THR A 293 -10.14 -9.62 16.49
N PRO A 294 -9.18 -9.37 15.58
CA PRO A 294 -9.45 -8.65 14.35
C PRO A 294 -10.44 -9.38 13.45
N ARG A 295 -11.36 -8.61 12.86
CA ARG A 295 -12.44 -9.11 12.01
C ARG A 295 -12.92 -8.02 11.05
N TRP A 296 -13.37 -8.41 9.88
CA TRP A 296 -14.07 -7.49 8.98
C TRP A 296 -15.55 -7.45 9.32
N SER A 297 -16.08 -6.24 9.57
CA SER A 297 -17.49 -6.03 9.95
C SER A 297 -18.48 -6.20 8.80
N ARG A 298 -17.98 -6.22 7.55
CA ARG A 298 -18.77 -6.32 6.33
C ARG A 298 -18.04 -7.16 5.26
N PRO A 299 -18.75 -7.83 4.36
CA PRO A 299 -18.15 -8.51 3.21
C PRO A 299 -17.48 -7.49 2.26
N ALA A 300 -16.77 -7.99 1.26
CA ALA A 300 -16.22 -7.13 0.23
C ALA A 300 -17.36 -6.50 -0.60
N PRO A 301 -17.32 -5.18 -0.87
CA PRO A 301 -18.35 -4.50 -1.62
C PRO A 301 -18.20 -4.77 -3.12
N VAL A 302 -19.29 -4.56 -3.88
CA VAL A 302 -19.16 -4.35 -5.32
C VAL A 302 -18.50 -2.99 -5.54
N MET A 303 -17.59 -2.90 -6.51
CA MET A 303 -16.90 -1.63 -6.79
C MET A 303 -17.90 -0.53 -7.17
N GLY A 304 -17.89 0.57 -6.42
CA GLY A 304 -18.80 1.70 -6.62
C GLY A 304 -20.22 1.52 -6.06
N GLU A 305 -20.47 0.50 -5.25
CA GLU A 305 -21.78 0.22 -4.64
C GLU A 305 -22.29 1.34 -3.72
N HIS A 306 -21.40 2.08 -3.08
CA HIS A 306 -21.74 3.03 -2.02
C HIS A 306 -21.68 4.49 -2.53
N ALA A 307 -22.44 5.36 -1.88
CA ALA A 307 -22.34 6.81 -2.08
C ALA A 307 -20.99 7.34 -1.56
N PRO A 308 -20.47 8.45 -2.12
CA PRO A 308 -19.24 9.07 -1.65
C PRO A 308 -19.47 9.93 -0.39
N THR A 309 -19.90 9.30 0.71
CA THR A 309 -20.18 9.95 2.00
C THR A 309 -19.66 9.11 3.17
N TRP A 310 -19.37 9.75 4.30
CA TRP A 310 -19.17 9.03 5.56
C TRP A 310 -20.51 8.49 6.08
N ASP A 311 -20.48 7.34 6.77
CA ASP A 311 -21.65 6.92 7.55
C ASP A 311 -21.66 7.76 8.84
N ASP A 312 -22.85 8.18 9.27
CA ASP A 312 -23.09 8.95 10.51
C ASP A 312 -22.96 8.07 11.76
#